data_AF-X0WRM2-F1
#
_entry.id   AF-X0WRM2-F1
#
_cell.length_a   1.000
_cell.length_b   1.000
_cell.length_c   1.000
_cell.angle_alpha   90.00
_cell.angle_beta   90.00
_cell.angle_gamma   90.00
#
_symmetry.space_group_name_H-M   'P 1'
#
loop_
_entity.id
_entity.type
_entity.pdbx_description
1 polymer ?
#
loop_
_entity_poly.entity_id
_entity_poly.type
_entity_poly.pdbx_seq_one_letter_code
_entity_poly.pdbx_strand_id
1 'polypeptide(L)'
;MDTLYSGPYSRVILVKPSGNSGLAFALNIIPLGIESIAAYIRDIVEDILIYDEYMDKEPFLKVLSGFKPDLVGVSMSATEHNTGSQLMKIVKKFDPKIPVIAGGFHPTGAPEVVLNYLECDAVCRGEGESLMKEFVQGKEWGLIDGLSYKDPLSKKRIIHNKDRSVIK
;
A
#
# COMPACT_ATOMS: atom_id res chain seq x y z
N MET A 1 5.07 21.87 11.73
CA MET A 1 4.45 20.53 11.72
C MET A 1 5.03 19.82 10.53
N ASP A 2 6.00 18.95 10.74
CA ASP A 2 6.64 18.21 9.64
C ASP A 2 5.65 17.15 9.15
N THR A 3 4.85 17.53 8.14
CA THR A 3 3.85 16.67 7.49
C THR A 3 4.58 15.69 6.58
N LEU A 4 5.24 14.69 7.19
CA LEU A 4 6.05 13.73 6.43
C LEU A 4 5.24 12.98 5.36
N TYR A 5 3.91 12.96 5.47
CA TYR A 5 3.00 12.34 4.52
C TYR A 5 1.71 13.16 4.35
N SER A 6 1.79 14.30 3.67
CA SER A 6 0.61 15.04 3.20
C SER A 6 0.43 14.84 1.71
N GLY A 7 -0.75 14.35 1.30
CA GLY A 7 -1.19 14.38 -0.10
C GLY A 7 -1.57 15.80 -0.56
N PRO A 8 -2.17 15.93 -1.76
CA PRO A 8 -2.63 14.86 -2.64
C PRO A 8 -1.49 14.09 -3.31
N TYR A 9 -1.79 12.87 -3.76
CA TYR A 9 -0.89 11.97 -4.48
C TYR A 9 -1.39 11.80 -5.92
N SER A 10 -0.49 11.87 -6.90
CA SER A 10 -0.83 11.95 -8.32
C SER A 10 -0.24 10.81 -9.16
N ARG A 11 0.87 10.20 -8.73
CA ARG A 11 1.57 9.14 -9.46
C ARG A 11 1.69 7.91 -8.57
N VAL A 12 0.75 6.97 -8.73
CA VAL A 12 0.58 5.85 -7.81
C VAL A 12 1.10 4.55 -8.43
N ILE A 13 1.93 3.80 -7.68
CA ILE A 13 2.18 2.38 -8.01
C ILE A 13 1.44 1.49 -7.02
N LEU A 14 0.69 0.52 -7.51
CA LEU A 14 0.14 -0.58 -6.73
C LEU A 14 0.96 -1.85 -7.00
N VAL A 15 1.46 -2.47 -5.95
CA VAL A 15 2.41 -3.56 -6.01
C VAL A 15 1.78 -4.84 -5.49
N LYS A 16 1.89 -5.90 -6.27
CA LYS A 16 1.66 -7.28 -5.85
C LYS A 16 3.02 -7.98 -5.68
N PRO A 17 3.44 -8.30 -4.45
CA PRO A 17 4.66 -9.08 -4.24
C PRO A 17 4.50 -10.49 -4.81
N SER A 18 5.63 -11.08 -5.20
CA SER A 18 5.70 -12.47 -5.61
C SER A 18 5.45 -13.36 -4.39
N GLY A 19 4.64 -14.39 -4.58
CA GLY A 19 4.35 -15.40 -3.58
C GLY A 19 4.43 -16.75 -4.23
N ASN A 20 5.35 -17.62 -3.80
CA ASN A 20 5.56 -18.94 -4.38
C ASN A 20 4.91 -20.05 -3.55
N SER A 21 3.90 -19.71 -2.73
CA SER A 21 3.26 -20.64 -1.82
C SER A 21 1.83 -20.21 -1.48
N GLY A 22 1.01 -21.19 -1.08
CA GLY A 22 -0.40 -20.98 -0.72
C GLY A 22 -1.38 -21.08 -1.90
N LEU A 23 -2.68 -21.04 -1.58
CA LEU A 23 -3.75 -21.25 -2.56
C LEU A 23 -3.79 -20.16 -3.65
N ALA A 24 -3.46 -18.91 -3.28
CA ALA A 24 -3.39 -17.80 -4.23
C ALA A 24 -2.31 -18.00 -5.30
N PHE A 25 -1.17 -18.57 -4.92
CA PHE A 25 -0.11 -18.96 -5.86
C PHE A 25 -0.53 -20.15 -6.72
N ALA A 26 -1.11 -21.19 -6.12
CA ALA A 26 -1.51 -22.41 -6.83
C ALA A 26 -2.52 -22.15 -7.96
N LEU A 27 -3.31 -21.08 -7.85
CA LEU A 27 -4.33 -20.72 -8.83
C LEU A 27 -3.94 -19.56 -9.74
N ASN A 28 -2.71 -19.02 -9.64
CA ASN A 28 -2.27 -17.81 -10.37
C ASN A 28 -3.35 -16.71 -10.37
N ILE A 29 -3.89 -16.42 -9.19
CA ILE A 29 -5.05 -15.53 -9.08
C ILE A 29 -4.61 -14.12 -9.50
N ILE A 30 -5.25 -13.60 -10.55
CA ILE A 30 -5.16 -12.21 -10.97
C ILE A 30 -5.39 -11.31 -9.76
N PRO A 31 -4.57 -10.27 -9.52
CA PRO A 31 -4.66 -9.47 -8.31
C PRO A 31 -5.85 -8.48 -8.37
N LEU A 32 -7.07 -8.99 -8.50
CA LEU A 32 -8.31 -8.23 -8.71
C LEU A 32 -8.54 -7.13 -7.67
N GLY A 33 -8.08 -7.32 -6.43
CA GLY A 33 -8.20 -6.31 -5.38
C GLY A 33 -7.45 -5.01 -5.71
N ILE A 34 -6.21 -5.09 -6.21
CA ILE A 34 -5.47 -3.88 -6.59
C ILE A 34 -5.91 -3.34 -7.96
N GLU A 35 -6.41 -4.19 -8.86
CA GLU A 35 -7.02 -3.75 -10.10
C GLU A 35 -8.32 -2.96 -9.85
N SER A 36 -9.15 -3.43 -8.91
CA SER A 36 -10.35 -2.72 -8.45
C SER A 36 -9.99 -1.35 -7.87
N ILE A 37 -9.00 -1.30 -6.97
CA ILE A 37 -8.50 -0.02 -6.43
C ILE A 37 -7.99 0.88 -7.55
N ALA A 38 -7.19 0.36 -8.49
CA ALA A 38 -6.67 1.14 -9.61
C ALA A 38 -7.80 1.73 -10.46
N ALA A 39 -8.81 0.93 -10.79
CA ALA A 39 -9.99 1.37 -11.53
C ALA A 39 -10.82 2.41 -10.75
N TYR A 40 -10.81 2.36 -9.42
CA TYR A 40 -11.54 3.30 -8.58
C TYR A 40 -10.87 4.68 -8.47
N ILE A 41 -9.54 4.75 -8.61
CA ILE A 41 -8.77 6.00 -8.46
C ILE A 41 -8.17 6.55 -9.76
N ARG A 42 -8.16 5.78 -10.86
CA ARG A 42 -7.54 6.17 -12.15
C ARG A 42 -7.96 7.52 -12.71
N ASP A 43 -9.19 7.95 -12.46
CA ASP A 43 -9.72 9.23 -12.98
C ASP A 43 -9.49 10.39 -11.99
N ILE A 44 -8.84 10.12 -10.86
CA ILE A 44 -8.55 11.08 -9.77
C ILE A 44 -7.04 11.38 -9.71
N VAL A 45 -6.19 10.43 -10.09
CA VAL A 45 -4.73 10.57 -10.13
C VAL A 45 -4.25 10.87 -11.55
N GLU A 46 -3.04 11.41 -11.70
CA GLU A 46 -2.44 11.71 -13.00
C GLU A 46 -2.04 10.42 -13.73
N ASP A 47 -1.43 9.49 -13.00
CA ASP A 47 -0.88 8.26 -13.56
C ASP A 47 -0.93 7.15 -12.53
N ILE A 48 -1.19 5.93 -12.99
CA ILE A 48 -1.27 4.75 -12.14
C ILE A 48 -0.66 3.53 -12.82
N LEU A 49 0.19 2.82 -12.09
CA LEU A 49 0.84 1.60 -12.55
C LEU A 49 0.56 0.46 -11.57
N ILE A 50 0.21 -0.70 -12.10
CA ILE A 50 0.23 -1.95 -11.34
C ILE A 50 1.56 -2.66 -11.66
N TYR A 51 2.30 -3.02 -10.61
CA TYR A 51 3.51 -3.83 -10.72
C TYR A 51 3.27 -5.17 -10.01
N ASP A 52 3.28 -6.25 -10.78
CA ASP A 52 3.21 -7.62 -10.28
C ASP A 52 4.61 -8.22 -10.34
N GLU A 53 5.24 -8.40 -9.18
CA GLU A 53 6.63 -8.88 -9.10
C GLU A 53 6.83 -10.27 -9.73
N TYR A 54 5.77 -11.08 -9.85
CA TYR A 54 5.86 -12.38 -10.52
C TYR A 54 5.82 -12.26 -12.04
N MET A 55 5.02 -11.33 -12.58
CA MET A 55 4.79 -11.17 -14.02
C MET A 55 5.74 -10.18 -14.69
N ASP A 56 6.09 -9.10 -13.99
CA ASP A 56 6.93 -8.04 -14.51
C ASP A 56 8.42 -8.41 -14.49
N LYS A 57 9.06 -8.30 -15.66
CA LYS A 57 10.47 -8.68 -15.84
C LYS A 57 11.44 -7.57 -15.43
N GLU A 58 10.98 -6.32 -15.44
CA GLU A 58 11.84 -5.18 -15.10
C GLU A 58 12.03 -5.12 -13.58
N PRO A 59 13.27 -4.98 -13.09
CA PRO A 59 13.52 -4.81 -11.67
C PRO A 59 12.74 -3.62 -11.10
N PHE A 60 12.09 -3.82 -9.95
CA PHE A 60 11.25 -2.80 -9.31
C PHE A 60 11.93 -1.43 -9.15
N LEU A 61 13.23 -1.39 -8.84
CA LEU A 61 13.99 -0.13 -8.75
C LEU A 61 14.01 0.67 -10.06
N LYS A 62 14.09 -0.02 -11.22
CA LYS A 62 14.00 0.65 -12.52
C LYS A 62 12.60 1.17 -12.78
N VAL A 63 11.57 0.41 -12.39
CA VAL A 63 10.17 0.83 -12.46
C VAL A 63 9.95 2.10 -11.64
N LEU A 64 10.42 2.14 -10.39
CA LEU A 64 10.40 3.35 -9.55
C LEU A 64 11.11 4.53 -10.21
N SER A 65 12.29 4.31 -10.79
CA SER A 65 13.09 5.38 -11.42
C SER A 65 12.43 5.94 -12.68
N GLY A 66 11.77 5.10 -13.47
CA GLY A 66 11.07 5.49 -14.70
C GLY A 66 9.72 6.16 -14.42
N PHE A 67 8.94 5.58 -13.50
CA PHE A 67 7.59 6.05 -13.19
C PHE A 67 7.57 7.23 -12.19
N LYS A 68 8.56 7.32 -11.29
CA LYS A 68 8.68 8.36 -10.25
C LYS A 68 7.37 8.53 -9.44
N PRO A 69 6.95 7.50 -8.68
CA PRO A 69 5.73 7.61 -7.90
C PRO A 69 5.87 8.58 -6.73
N ASP A 70 4.75 9.14 -6.32
CA ASP A 70 4.59 9.87 -5.06
C ASP A 70 3.78 9.07 -4.02
N LEU A 71 3.30 7.88 -4.37
CA LEU A 71 2.66 6.91 -3.47
C LEU A 71 2.90 5.47 -3.95
N VAL A 72 3.18 4.57 -3.01
CA VAL A 72 3.22 3.12 -3.28
C VAL A 72 2.25 2.37 -2.38
N GLY A 73 1.30 1.66 -2.98
CA GLY A 73 0.46 0.67 -2.32
C GLY A 73 1.04 -0.73 -2.47
N VAL A 74 1.07 -1.55 -1.41
CA VAL A 74 1.52 -2.95 -1.47
C VAL A 74 0.41 -3.85 -0.95
N SER A 75 -0.15 -4.71 -1.81
CA SER A 75 -1.19 -5.66 -1.42
C SER A 75 -0.60 -7.06 -1.27
N MET A 76 -0.72 -7.64 -0.08
CA MET A 76 -0.10 -8.92 0.23
C MET A 76 -0.90 -9.80 1.21
N SER A 77 -0.69 -11.10 1.05
CA SER A 77 -1.06 -12.15 2.00
C SER A 77 0.13 -12.50 2.90
N ALA A 78 -0.09 -13.42 3.85
CA ALA A 78 0.95 -13.75 4.84
C ALA A 78 2.14 -14.48 4.20
N THR A 79 1.93 -15.22 3.12
CA THR A 79 2.99 -15.92 2.37
C THR A 79 3.91 -14.95 1.61
N GLU A 80 3.46 -13.72 1.41
CA GLU A 80 4.18 -12.65 0.69
C GLU A 80 4.83 -11.64 1.65
N HIS A 81 4.81 -11.90 2.97
CA HIS A 81 5.34 -10.97 3.97
C HIS A 81 6.80 -10.58 3.71
N ASN A 82 7.65 -11.57 3.38
CA ASN A 82 9.07 -11.33 3.17
C ASN A 82 9.35 -10.59 1.86
N THR A 83 8.68 -10.96 0.77
CA THR A 83 8.84 -10.29 -0.54
C THR A 83 8.29 -8.87 -0.48
N GLY A 84 7.11 -8.68 0.12
CA GLY A 84 6.56 -7.37 0.45
C GLY A 84 7.54 -6.52 1.27
N SER A 85 8.16 -7.08 2.32
CA SER A 85 9.19 -6.39 3.11
C SER A 85 10.35 -5.87 2.26
N GLN A 86 10.84 -6.68 1.32
CA GLN A 86 11.94 -6.28 0.43
C GLN A 86 11.53 -5.15 -0.51
N LEU A 87 10.33 -5.22 -1.10
CA LEU A 87 9.81 -4.19 -1.98
C LEU A 87 9.64 -2.85 -1.25
N MET A 88 9.07 -2.87 -0.04
CA MET A 88 8.94 -1.66 0.80
C MET A 88 10.31 -1.06 1.16
N LYS A 89 11.30 -1.90 1.49
CA LYS A 89 12.69 -1.45 1.71
C LYS A 89 13.30 -0.81 0.46
N ILE A 90 13.02 -1.34 -0.73
CA ILE A 90 13.47 -0.75 -2.00
C ILE A 90 12.85 0.65 -2.17
N VAL A 91 11.55 0.81 -1.92
CA VAL A 91 10.89 2.14 -1.98
C VAL A 91 11.57 3.12 -1.03
N LYS A 92 11.75 2.75 0.25
CA LYS A 92 12.34 3.66 1.25
C LYS A 92 13.81 3.99 1.00
N LYS A 93 14.57 3.08 0.38
CA LYS A 93 15.94 3.36 -0.08
C LYS A 93 15.97 4.27 -1.30
N PHE A 94 14.99 4.14 -2.20
CA PHE A 94 14.86 4.98 -3.39
C PHE A 94 14.48 6.41 -3.01
N ASP A 95 13.42 6.57 -2.21
CA ASP A 95 13.07 7.85 -1.60
C ASP A 95 12.30 7.59 -0.29
N PRO A 96 12.87 7.93 0.89
CA PRO A 96 12.21 7.70 2.17
C PRO A 96 10.94 8.55 2.35
N LYS A 97 10.75 9.60 1.55
CA LYS A 97 9.57 10.47 1.59
C LYS A 97 8.36 9.86 0.89
N ILE A 98 8.53 8.86 0.02
CA ILE A 98 7.41 8.20 -0.63
C ILE A 98 6.61 7.43 0.43
N PRO A 99 5.35 7.77 0.69
CA PRO A 99 4.48 6.99 1.56
C PRO A 99 4.25 5.60 0.98
N VAL A 100 4.29 4.62 1.87
CA VAL A 100 4.03 3.22 1.59
C VAL A 100 2.83 2.78 2.40
N ILE A 101 1.75 2.40 1.72
CA ILE A 101 0.53 1.87 2.34
C ILE A 101 0.43 0.36 2.07
N ALA A 102 0.39 -0.45 3.11
CA ALA A 102 0.22 -1.89 3.01
C ALA A 102 -1.27 -2.27 3.10
N GLY A 103 -1.72 -3.24 2.30
CA GLY A 103 -3.09 -3.73 2.28
C GLY A 103 -3.17 -5.22 1.96
N GLY A 104 -4.39 -5.74 1.85
CA GLY A 104 -4.63 -7.17 1.66
C GLY A 104 -4.82 -7.94 2.96
N PHE A 105 -4.96 -9.26 2.86
CA PHE A 105 -5.36 -10.11 3.99
C PHE A 105 -4.40 -10.04 5.18
N HIS A 106 -3.09 -10.00 4.93
CA HIS A 106 -2.11 -10.00 6.03
C HIS A 106 -2.04 -8.65 6.75
N PRO A 107 -1.88 -7.49 6.07
CA PRO A 107 -1.99 -6.20 6.74
C PRO A 107 -3.32 -5.96 7.43
N THR A 108 -4.44 -6.44 6.86
CA THR A 108 -5.75 -6.34 7.52
C THR A 108 -5.82 -7.15 8.82
N GLY A 109 -5.34 -8.40 8.81
CA GLY A 109 -5.41 -9.28 9.98
C GLY A 109 -4.34 -9.03 11.05
N ALA A 110 -3.21 -8.41 10.68
CA ALA A 110 -2.08 -8.17 11.57
C ALA A 110 -1.43 -6.78 11.35
N PRO A 111 -2.19 -5.68 11.46
CA PRO A 111 -1.72 -4.33 11.15
C PRO A 111 -0.53 -3.91 12.03
N GLU A 112 -0.53 -4.30 13.31
CA GLU A 112 0.56 -3.99 14.24
C GLU A 112 1.88 -4.67 13.86
N VAL A 113 1.82 -5.93 13.42
CA VAL A 113 3.01 -6.66 12.95
C VAL A 113 3.57 -5.99 11.70
N VAL A 114 2.70 -5.69 10.74
CA VAL A 114 3.09 -5.05 9.49
C VAL A 114 3.70 -3.67 9.73
N LEU A 115 3.06 -2.85 10.55
CA LEU A 115 3.59 -1.52 10.88
C LEU A 115 4.90 -1.63 11.67
N ASN A 116 5.01 -2.47 12.69
CA ASN A 116 6.22 -2.51 13.51
C ASN A 116 7.46 -3.09 12.81
N TYR A 117 7.27 -4.06 11.91
CA TYR A 117 8.38 -4.83 11.33
C TYR A 117 8.66 -4.54 9.86
N LEU A 118 7.74 -3.88 9.15
CA LEU A 118 7.93 -3.51 7.74
C LEU A 118 8.12 -2.00 7.56
N GLU A 119 8.77 -1.65 6.46
CA GLU A 119 9.05 -0.27 6.06
C GLU A 119 7.84 0.41 5.41
N CYS A 120 6.66 0.23 6.01
CA CYS A 120 5.42 0.92 5.63
C CYS A 120 5.05 2.01 6.64
N ASP A 121 4.28 2.98 6.16
CA ASP A 121 3.84 4.13 6.96
C ASP A 121 2.39 3.97 7.43
N ALA A 122 1.57 3.29 6.61
CA ALA A 122 0.18 3.03 6.89
C ALA A 122 -0.25 1.63 6.43
N VAL A 123 -1.35 1.17 7.01
CA VAL A 123 -2.06 -0.06 6.67
C VAL A 123 -3.51 0.28 6.35
N CYS A 124 -3.94 -0.12 5.15
CA CYS A 124 -5.33 -0.19 4.74
C CYS A 124 -5.93 -1.50 5.28
N ARG A 125 -6.92 -1.41 6.16
CA ARG A 125 -7.64 -2.58 6.69
C ARG A 125 -9.00 -2.72 6.02
N GLY A 126 -9.33 -3.94 5.58
CA GLY A 126 -10.57 -4.24 4.89
C GLY A 126 -10.55 -3.77 3.43
N GLU A 127 -11.70 -3.28 2.95
CA GLU A 127 -11.85 -2.76 1.58
C GLU A 127 -11.07 -1.45 1.37
N GLY A 128 -10.38 -1.36 0.24
CA GLY A 128 -9.36 -0.34 0.01
C GLY A 128 -9.77 0.77 -0.96
N GLU A 129 -10.83 0.60 -1.73
CA GLU A 129 -11.22 1.49 -2.83
C GLU A 129 -11.56 2.89 -2.31
N SER A 130 -12.55 2.99 -1.41
CA SER A 130 -12.96 4.27 -0.83
C SER A 130 -11.86 4.88 0.05
N LEU A 131 -11.10 4.04 0.75
CA LEU A 131 -9.96 4.47 1.56
C LEU A 131 -8.87 5.10 0.68
N MET A 132 -8.47 4.40 -0.38
CA MET A 132 -7.41 4.85 -1.28
C MET A 132 -7.81 6.13 -1.97
N LYS A 133 -9.08 6.28 -2.39
CA LYS A 133 -9.61 7.55 -2.92
C LYS A 133 -9.41 8.71 -1.95
N GLU A 134 -9.83 8.54 -0.69
CA GLU A 134 -9.65 9.57 0.34
C GLU A 134 -8.16 9.88 0.58
N PHE A 135 -7.31 8.84 0.55
CA PHE A 135 -5.88 8.94 0.76
C PHE A 135 -5.19 9.72 -0.37
N VAL A 136 -5.45 9.39 -1.65
CA VAL A 136 -4.86 10.09 -2.80
C VAL A 136 -5.35 11.53 -2.93
N GLN A 137 -6.56 11.82 -2.47
CA GLN A 137 -7.09 13.19 -2.40
C GLN A 137 -6.47 14.02 -1.26
N GLY A 138 -5.60 13.42 -0.43
CA GLY A 138 -4.91 14.12 0.65
C GLY A 138 -5.77 14.36 1.89
N LYS A 139 -6.81 13.55 2.11
CA LYS A 139 -7.59 13.61 3.36
C LYS A 139 -6.64 13.34 4.56
N GLU A 140 -6.83 14.07 5.65
CA GLU A 140 -6.03 13.87 6.85
C GLU A 140 -6.14 12.44 7.34
N TRP A 141 -5.01 11.79 7.62
CA TRP A 141 -4.95 10.37 7.92
C TRP A 141 -5.85 9.97 9.09
N GLY A 142 -5.93 10.78 10.15
CA GLY A 142 -6.79 10.52 11.31
C GLY A 142 -8.30 10.55 11.01
N LEU A 143 -8.71 11.02 9.83
CA LEU A 143 -10.10 11.08 9.38
C LEU A 143 -10.45 10.00 8.35
N ILE A 144 -9.48 9.16 7.96
CA ILE A 144 -9.67 8.08 7.00
C ILE A 144 -10.03 6.80 7.76
N ASP A 145 -11.31 6.45 7.79
CA ASP A 145 -11.77 5.18 8.36
C ASP A 145 -11.02 4.00 7.69
N GLY A 146 -10.77 2.92 8.43
CA GLY A 146 -10.04 1.73 7.99
C GLY A 146 -8.51 1.87 8.04
N LEU A 147 -7.97 3.09 8.14
CA LEU A 147 -6.52 3.32 8.18
C LEU A 147 -5.93 2.98 9.56
N SER A 148 -4.77 2.33 9.55
CA SER A 148 -3.87 2.27 10.71
C SER A 148 -2.52 2.84 10.32
N TYR A 149 -1.84 3.57 11.20
CA TYR A 149 -0.58 4.22 10.84
C TYR A 149 0.30 4.47 12.05
N LYS A 150 1.60 4.66 11.82
CA LYS A 150 2.52 5.11 12.87
C LYS A 150 2.30 6.58 13.15
N ASP A 151 2.17 6.93 14.42
CA ASP A 151 2.12 8.31 14.87
C ASP A 151 3.36 9.08 14.37
N PRO A 152 3.19 10.14 13.55
CA PRO A 152 4.29 10.92 13.00
C PRO A 152 5.22 11.51 14.06
N LEU A 153 4.70 11.78 15.27
CA LEU A 153 5.42 12.44 16.34
C LEU A 153 6.27 11.46 17.16
N SER A 154 5.71 10.30 17.51
CA SER A 154 6.39 9.31 18.35
C SER A 154 7.09 8.20 17.57
N LYS A 155 6.64 7.90 16.34
CA LYS A 155 6.99 6.74 15.49
C LYS A 155 6.88 5.36 16.15
N LYS A 156 6.52 5.31 17.44
CA LYS A 156 6.41 4.10 18.27
C LYS A 156 4.96 3.74 18.56
N ARG A 157 4.06 4.72 18.57
CA ARG A 157 2.63 4.49 18.77
C ARG A 157 1.98 4.22 17.43
N ILE A 158 1.23 3.12 17.37
CA ILE A 158 0.32 2.86 16.25
C ILE A 158 -1.04 3.44 16.59
N ILE A 159 -1.66 4.11 15.62
CA ILE A 159 -3.01 4.65 15.68
C ILE A 159 -3.88 3.80 14.75
N HIS A 160 -5.03 3.38 15.26
CA HIS A 160 -6.06 2.70 14.48
C HIS A 160 -7.28 3.61 14.42
N ASN A 161 -7.67 4.02 13.21
CA ASN A 161 -8.93 4.71 13.02
C ASN A 161 -10.10 3.73 13.15
N LYS A 162 -11.33 4.25 13.16
CA LYS A 162 -12.54 3.42 13.13
C LYS A 162 -12.54 2.52 11.89
N ASP A 163 -13.02 1.28 12.00
CA ASP A 163 -13.20 0.41 10.84
C ASP A 163 -14.27 0.95 9.87
N ARG A 164 -14.08 0.72 8.57
CA ARG A 164 -15.11 1.05 7.57
C ARG A 164 -16.30 0.12 7.71
N SER A 165 -17.50 0.69 7.53
CA SER A 165 -18.70 -0.13 7.43
C SER A 165 -18.65 -0.93 6.12
N VAL A 166 -18.95 -2.22 6.20
CA VAL A 166 -19.06 -3.06 4.99
C VAL A 166 -20.20 -2.50 4.15
N ILE A 167 -19.96 -2.31 2.84
CA ILE A 167 -21.04 -2.00 1.91
C ILE A 167 -22.01 -3.19 1.96
N LYS A 168 -23.25 -2.94 2.39
CA LYS A 168 -24.31 -3.96 2.45
C LYS A 168 -24.94 -4.16 1.08
#